data_AF-A0A8J7UJ62-F1
#
_entry.id   AF-A0A8J7UJ62-F1
#
_cell.length_a   1.000
_cell.length_b   1.000
_cell.length_c   1.000
_cell.angle_alpha   90.00
_cell.angle_beta   90.00
_cell.angle_gamma   90.00
#
_symmetry.space_group_name_H-M   'P 1'
#
loop_
_entity.id
_entity.type
_entity.pdbx_description
1 polymer ?
#
loop_
_entity_poly.entity_id
_entity_poly.type
_entity_poly.pdbx_seq_one_letter_code
_entity_poly.pdbx_strand_id
1 'polypeptide(L)'
;MPSLKDVKLQITGVGKTKQITRAMGMVASAKLRGAQNRIERFRPYAEKFREILDDIAGRTQDAAHPLLQAHAHPQKAVVILVTSDRGLCGGFNANLVAAALELAKDRRGVGLEVRF
;
A
#
# COMPACT_ATOMS: atom_id res chain seq x y z
N MET A 1 21.05 -35.51 26.15
CA MET A 1 19.65 -35.11 26.41
C MET A 1 19.63 -33.62 26.71
N PRO A 2 18.66 -32.84 26.21
CA PRO A 2 18.54 -31.44 26.63
C PRO A 2 18.41 -31.41 28.15
N SER A 3 19.19 -30.57 28.82
CA SER A 3 19.08 -30.47 30.28
C SER A 3 17.77 -29.78 30.65
N LEU A 4 17.23 -30.06 31.84
CA LEU A 4 16.05 -29.35 32.36
C LEU A 4 16.26 -27.82 32.39
N LYS A 5 17.51 -27.37 32.50
CA LYS A 5 17.91 -25.97 32.42
C LYS A 5 17.66 -25.38 31.03
N ASP A 6 17.96 -26.14 29.96
CA ASP A 6 17.76 -25.69 28.58
C ASP A 6 16.28 -25.50 28.25
N VAL A 7 15.43 -26.43 28.70
CA VAL A 7 13.97 -26.33 28.56
C VAL A 7 13.43 -25.09 29.30
N LYS A 8 13.88 -24.85 30.53
CA LYS A 8 13.49 -23.66 31.32
C LYS A 8 13.91 -22.36 30.62
N LEU A 9 15.06 -22.35 29.96
CA LEU A 9 15.57 -21.20 29.23
C LEU A 9 14.75 -20.94 27.95
N GLN A 10 14.36 -21.98 27.22
CA GLN A 10 13.45 -21.88 26.08
C GLN A 10 12.07 -21.33 26.46
N ILE A 11 11.46 -21.85 27.54
CA ILE A 11 10.17 -21.34 28.05
C ILE A 11 10.26 -19.84 28.35
N THR A 12 11.33 -19.43 29.01
CA THR A 12 11.56 -18.02 29.33
C THR A 12 11.74 -17.17 28.06
N GLY A 13 12.48 -17.68 27.07
CA GLY A 13 12.69 -17.03 25.79
C GLY A 13 11.38 -16.82 25.02
N VAL A 14 10.60 -17.88 24.83
CA VAL A 14 9.30 -17.82 24.14
C VAL A 14 8.33 -16.93 24.90
N GLY A 15 8.33 -16.98 26.24
CA GLY A 15 7.53 -16.10 27.09
C GLY A 15 7.82 -14.61 26.84
N LYS A 16 9.10 -14.23 26.72
CA LYS A 16 9.50 -12.86 26.37
C LYS A 16 9.07 -12.47 24.95
N THR A 17 9.30 -13.34 23.97
CA THR A 17 8.88 -13.09 22.57
C THR A 17 7.36 -12.89 22.47
N LYS A 18 6.57 -13.66 23.23
CA LYS A 18 5.10 -13.50 23.30
C LYS A 18 4.69 -12.12 23.85
N GLN A 19 5.38 -11.62 24.87
CA GLN A 19 5.10 -10.29 25.44
C GLN A 19 5.44 -9.18 24.45
N ILE A 20 6.62 -9.26 23.79
CA ILE A 20 7.07 -8.28 22.80
C ILE A 20 6.10 -8.23 21.61
N THR A 21 5.75 -9.37 21.03
CA THR A 21 4.84 -9.44 19.88
C THR A 21 3.43 -8.98 20.25
N ARG A 22 2.94 -9.25 21.47
CA ARG A 22 1.67 -8.69 21.97
C ARG A 22 1.70 -7.16 22.03
N ALA A 23 2.79 -6.60 22.55
CA ALA A 23 2.97 -5.15 22.61
C ALA A 23 3.04 -4.53 21.20
N MET A 24 3.80 -5.14 20.29
CA MET A 24 3.87 -4.72 18.88
C MET A 24 2.49 -4.72 18.22
N GLY A 25 1.67 -5.74 18.46
CA GLY A 25 0.29 -5.80 17.96
C GLY A 25 -0.57 -4.64 18.46
N MET A 26 -0.50 -4.32 19.76
CA MET A 26 -1.23 -3.18 20.33
C MET A 26 -0.79 -1.85 19.71
N VAL A 27 0.51 -1.65 19.52
CA VAL A 27 1.07 -0.45 18.87
C VAL A 27 0.62 -0.36 17.41
N ALA A 28 0.64 -1.48 16.67
CA ALA A 28 0.18 -1.53 15.29
C ALA A 28 -1.30 -1.19 15.16
N SER A 29 -2.15 -1.75 16.02
CA SER A 29 -3.59 -1.44 16.08
C SER A 29 -3.85 0.04 16.37
N ALA A 30 -3.12 0.64 17.32
CA ALA A 30 -3.24 2.06 17.62
C ALA A 30 -2.85 2.94 16.42
N LYS A 31 -1.78 2.58 15.70
CA LYS A 31 -1.36 3.29 14.48
C LYS A 31 -2.38 3.16 13.35
N LEU A 32 -2.94 1.96 13.15
CA LEU A 32 -3.97 1.72 12.15
C LEU A 32 -5.21 2.57 12.41
N ARG A 33 -5.69 2.58 13.66
CA ARG A 33 -6.82 3.43 14.07
C ARG A 33 -6.53 4.91 13.84
N GLY A 34 -5.31 5.35 14.16
CA GLY A 34 -4.88 6.72 13.88
C GLY A 34 -4.89 7.05 12.39
N ALA A 35 -4.49 6.12 11.52
CA ALA A 35 -4.53 6.30 10.07
C ALA A 35 -5.97 6.33 9.53
N GLN A 36 -6.83 5.44 10.01
CA GLN A 36 -8.26 5.41 9.65
C GLN A 36 -8.95 6.74 9.99
N ASN A 37 -8.77 7.23 11.22
CA ASN A 37 -9.35 8.52 11.64
C ASN A 37 -8.87 9.69 10.75
N ARG A 38 -7.60 9.68 10.29
CA ARG A 38 -7.11 10.71 9.35
C ARG A 38 -7.81 10.63 8.00
N ILE A 39 -8.01 9.42 7.46
CA ILE A 39 -8.70 9.21 6.19
C ILE A 39 -10.17 9.63 6.30
N GLU A 40 -10.85 9.26 7.38
CA GLU A 40 -12.25 9.65 7.62
C GLU A 40 -12.41 11.16 7.71
N ARG A 41 -11.50 11.85 8.41
CA ARG A 41 -11.49 13.31 8.47
C ARG A 41 -11.17 13.99 7.14
N PHE A 42 -10.35 13.35 6.30
CA PHE A 42 -9.98 13.87 4.98
C PHE A 42 -11.09 13.65 3.94
N ARG A 43 -11.94 12.64 4.13
CA ARG A 43 -12.97 12.23 3.17
C ARG A 43 -13.87 13.37 2.66
N PRO A 44 -14.44 14.26 3.50
CA PRO A 44 -15.31 15.34 3.01
C PRO A 44 -14.59 16.31 2.06
N TYR A 45 -13.31 16.61 2.34
CA TYR A 45 -12.49 17.42 1.45
C TYR A 45 -12.24 16.70 0.13
N ALA A 46 -11.85 15.42 0.17
CA ALA A 46 -11.57 14.64 -1.03
C ALA A 46 -12.81 14.52 -1.94
N GLU A 47 -14.00 14.36 -1.34
CA GLU A 47 -15.28 14.30 -2.04
C GLU A 47 -15.60 15.63 -2.73
N LYS A 48 -15.51 16.76 -2.01
CA LYS A 48 -15.77 18.07 -2.61
C LYS A 48 -14.74 18.46 -3.65
N PHE A 49 -13.47 18.11 -3.42
CA PHE A 49 -12.39 18.35 -4.37
C PHE A 49 -12.62 17.57 -5.67
N ARG A 50 -13.05 16.31 -5.57
CA ARG A 50 -13.41 15.50 -6.74
C ARG A 50 -14.59 16.11 -7.50
N GLU A 51 -15.65 16.51 -6.80
CA GLU A 51 -16.82 17.16 -7.43
C GLU A 51 -16.42 18.38 -8.26
N ILE A 52 -15.55 19.25 -7.70
CA ILE A 52 -15.05 20.43 -8.41
C ILE A 52 -14.21 20.04 -9.63
N LEU A 53 -13.33 19.04 -9.50
CA LEU A 53 -12.52 18.57 -10.63
C LEU A 53 -13.39 17.98 -11.74
N ASP A 54 -14.41 17.21 -11.40
CA ASP A 54 -15.34 16.61 -12.36
C ASP A 54 -16.15 17.69 -13.09
N ASP A 55 -16.62 18.72 -12.37
CA ASP A 55 -17.32 19.88 -12.94
C ASP A 55 -16.43 20.65 -13.94
N ILE A 56 -15.16 20.86 -13.59
CA ILE A 56 -14.19 21.55 -14.46
C ILE A 56 -13.89 20.69 -15.68
N ALA A 57 -13.62 19.40 -15.49
CA ALA A 57 -13.31 18.46 -16.57
C ALA A 57 -14.48 18.36 -17.56
N GLY A 58 -15.72 18.25 -17.07
CA GLY A 58 -16.92 18.15 -17.92
C GLY A 58 -17.24 19.42 -18.74
N ARG A 59 -16.70 20.58 -18.33
CA ARG A 59 -16.85 21.85 -19.05
C ARG A 59 -15.65 22.19 -19.95
N THR A 60 -14.57 21.42 -19.86
CA THR A 60 -13.33 21.63 -20.59
C THR A 60 -13.33 20.73 -21.83
N GLN A 61 -12.94 21.27 -22.99
CA GLN A 61 -12.74 20.44 -24.19
C GLN A 61 -11.47 19.58 -23.99
N ASP A 62 -11.51 18.30 -24.37
CA ASP A 62 -10.46 17.28 -24.13
C ASP A 62 -9.02 17.69 -24.53
N ALA A 63 -8.86 18.71 -25.38
CA ALA A 63 -7.57 19.21 -25.85
C ALA A 63 -6.98 20.39 -25.02
N ALA A 64 -7.70 20.94 -24.05
CA ALA A 64 -7.27 22.16 -23.36
C ALA A 64 -6.27 21.93 -22.22
N HIS A 65 -6.21 20.71 -21.65
CA HIS A 65 -5.28 20.39 -20.56
C HIS A 65 -4.62 19.01 -20.76
N PRO A 66 -3.27 18.90 -20.73
CA PRO A 66 -2.57 17.63 -20.98
C PRO A 66 -2.99 16.46 -20.08
N LEU A 67 -3.42 16.73 -18.84
CA LEU A 67 -3.89 15.68 -17.92
C LEU A 67 -5.30 15.15 -18.23
N LEU A 68 -6.09 15.87 -19.02
CA LEU A 68 -7.43 15.43 -19.44
C LEU A 68 -7.40 14.73 -20.80
N GLN A 69 -6.29 14.87 -21.54
CA GLN A 69 -6.16 14.32 -22.88
C GLN A 69 -5.92 12.80 -22.84
N ALA A 70 -6.88 12.03 -23.35
CA ALA A 70 -6.65 10.63 -23.65
C ALA A 70 -5.65 10.49 -24.82
N HIS A 71 -4.54 9.78 -24.60
CA HIS A 71 -3.57 9.52 -25.65
C HIS A 71 -4.00 8.29 -26.45
N ALA A 72 -4.25 8.44 -27.76
CA ALA A 72 -4.68 7.35 -28.63
C ALA A 72 -3.65 6.21 -28.73
N HIS A 73 -2.37 6.53 -28.58
CA HIS A 73 -1.26 5.58 -28.65
C HIS A 73 -0.31 5.77 -27.46
N PRO A 74 -0.68 5.30 -26.25
CA PRO A 74 0.20 5.36 -25.10
C PRO A 74 1.41 4.45 -25.37
N GLN A 75 2.62 4.97 -25.14
CA GLN A 75 3.86 4.19 -25.33
C GLN A 75 4.40 3.66 -24.00
N LYS A 76 4.12 4.36 -22.90
CA LYS A 76 4.72 4.13 -21.59
C LYS A 76 3.66 4.06 -20.50
N ALA A 77 3.85 3.17 -19.55
CA ALA A 77 3.10 3.10 -18.31
C ALA A 77 4.06 3.17 -17.12
N VAL A 78 3.71 3.94 -16.10
CA VAL A 78 4.47 4.03 -14.85
C VAL A 78 3.66 3.38 -13.74
N VAL A 79 4.28 2.42 -13.03
CA VAL A 79 3.67 1.72 -11.90
C VAL A 79 4.31 2.25 -10.61
N ILE A 80 3.57 3.10 -9.89
CA ILE A 80 4.01 3.60 -8.59
C ILE A 80 3.56 2.60 -7.52
N LEU A 81 4.53 1.89 -6.92
CA LEU A 81 4.28 0.93 -5.86
C LEU A 81 4.57 1.55 -4.49
N VAL A 82 3.59 1.53 -3.59
CA VAL A 82 3.74 2.01 -2.20
C VAL A 82 3.71 0.82 -1.25
N THR A 83 4.83 0.57 -0.56
CA THR A 83 5.01 -0.56 0.38
C THR A 83 5.20 -0.06 1.82
N SER A 84 5.29 -0.99 2.78
CA SER A 84 5.69 -0.63 4.15
C SER A 84 7.20 -0.58 4.30
N ASP A 85 7.71 0.43 5.03
CA ASP A 85 9.14 0.56 5.37
C ASP A 85 9.61 -0.48 6.40
N ARG A 86 8.68 -1.13 7.11
CA ARG A 86 8.96 -2.06 8.21
C ARG A 86 8.75 -3.52 7.79
N GLY A 87 9.58 -4.39 8.35
CA GLY A 87 9.38 -5.84 8.30
C GLY A 87 8.34 -6.34 9.32
N LEU A 88 8.24 -7.67 9.47
CA LEU A 88 7.23 -8.34 10.32
C LEU A 88 5.78 -7.96 9.97
N CYS A 89 5.53 -7.61 8.71
CA CYS A 89 4.22 -7.25 8.16
C CYS A 89 3.49 -8.45 7.51
N GLY A 90 3.88 -9.67 7.86
CA GLY A 90 3.36 -10.89 7.22
C GLY A 90 3.66 -10.89 5.72
N GLY A 91 2.65 -11.21 4.91
CA GLY A 91 2.76 -11.22 3.45
C GLY A 91 2.53 -9.87 2.76
N PHE A 92 2.38 -8.76 3.49
CA PHE A 92 1.95 -7.48 2.93
C PHE A 92 2.81 -7.00 1.74
N ASN A 93 4.12 -6.83 1.97
CA ASN A 93 5.03 -6.37 0.91
C ASN A 93 5.17 -7.40 -0.22
N ALA A 94 5.24 -8.70 0.10
CA ALA A 94 5.36 -9.75 -0.90
C ALA A 94 4.15 -9.78 -1.85
N ASN A 95 2.93 -9.68 -1.30
CA ASN A 95 1.70 -9.67 -2.07
C ASN A 95 1.58 -8.42 -2.96
N LEU A 96 1.97 -7.25 -2.43
CA LEU A 96 1.98 -6.00 -3.21
C LEU A 96 2.96 -6.06 -4.39
N VAL A 97 4.18 -6.55 -4.16
CA VAL A 97 5.18 -6.72 -5.21
C VAL A 97 4.69 -7.71 -6.26
N ALA A 98 4.11 -8.84 -5.86
CA ALA A 98 3.54 -9.82 -6.79
C ALA A 98 2.44 -9.22 -7.67
N ALA A 99 1.50 -8.48 -7.07
CA ALA A 99 0.45 -7.78 -7.81
C ALA A 99 0.99 -6.72 -8.77
N ALA A 100 2.02 -5.97 -8.37
CA ALA A 100 2.65 -4.96 -9.22
C ALA A 100 3.38 -5.58 -10.42
N LEU A 101 4.04 -6.72 -10.22
CA LEU A 101 4.69 -7.47 -11.30
C LEU A 101 3.68 -8.04 -12.28
N GLU A 102 2.54 -8.56 -11.80
CA GLU A 102 1.48 -9.05 -12.68
C GLU A 102 0.85 -7.90 -13.49
N LEU A 103 0.55 -6.77 -12.84
CA LEU A 103 0.08 -5.58 -13.54
C LEU A 103 1.09 -5.10 -14.60
N ALA A 104 2.38 -5.11 -14.29
CA ALA A 104 3.41 -4.73 -15.24
C ALA A 104 3.49 -5.69 -16.43
N LYS A 105 3.31 -7.00 -16.19
CA LYS A 105 3.26 -8.01 -17.24
C LYS A 105 2.04 -7.80 -18.15
N ASP A 106 0.87 -7.53 -17.58
CA ASP A 106 -0.34 -7.23 -18.34
C ASP A 106 -0.15 -6.02 -19.25
N ARG A 107 0.40 -4.92 -18.71
CA ARG A 107 0.65 -3.70 -19.49
C ARG A 107 1.68 -3.91 -20.59
N ARG A 108 2.74 -4.71 -20.36
CA ARG A 108 3.68 -5.12 -21.40
C ARG A 108 3.02 -5.99 -22.48
N GLY A 109 2.06 -6.83 -22.11
CA GLY A 109 1.27 -7.64 -23.03
C GLY A 109 0.46 -6.82 -24.03
N VAL A 110 0.03 -5.61 -23.64
CA VAL A 110 -0.63 -4.64 -24.53
C VAL A 110 0.36 -3.76 -25.31
N GLY A 111 1.66 -4.07 -25.25
CA GLY A 111 2.72 -3.36 -25.99
C GLY A 111 3.24 -2.09 -25.32
N LEU A 112 2.93 -1.84 -24.04
CA LEU A 112 3.43 -0.66 -23.31
C LEU A 112 4.81 -0.92 -22.70
N GLU A 113 5.70 0.07 -22.79
CA GLU A 113 6.94 0.10 -21.99
C GLU A 113 6.58 0.42 -20.53
N VAL A 114 6.82 -0.54 -19.62
CA VAL A 114 6.50 -0.35 -18.20
C VAL A 114 7.73 0.06 -17.40
N ARG A 115 7.60 1.16 -16.64
CA ARG A 115 8.57 1.64 -15.66
C ARG A 115 7.98 1.56 -14.25
N PHE A 116 8.83 1.31 -13.27
CA PHE A 116 8.50 1.37 -11.85
C PHE A 116 9.07 2.66 -11.25
#